data_AF-A0A920DQK2-F1
#
_entry.id   AF-A0A920DQK2-F1
#
_cell.length_a   1.000
_cell.length_b   1.000
_cell.length_c   1.000
_cell.angle_alpha   90.00
_cell.angle_beta   90.00
_cell.angle_gamma   90.00
#
_symmetry.space_group_name_H-M   'P 1'
#
loop_
_entity.id
_entity.type
_entity.pdbx_description
1 polymer ?
#
loop_
_entity_poly.entity_id
_entity_poly.type
_entity_poly.pdbx_seq_one_letter_code
_entity_poly.pdbx_strand_id
1 'polypeptide(L)' 'MGPEVPEEDLIWQDPIPAGTTDYDVASVKKKIQACGLSIQEMVETAWASASTYRGSDMRGGANGARIV' A
#
# COMPACT_ATOMS: atom_id res chain seq x y z
N MET A 1 -21.38 3.59 -6.78
CA MET A 1 -21.07 2.65 -7.90
C MET A 1 -22.39 2.31 -8.57
N GLY A 2 -22.49 2.52 -9.88
CA GLY A 2 -23.68 2.24 -10.69
C GLY A 2 -23.36 1.23 -11.81
N PRO A 3 -24.37 0.74 -12.55
CA PRO A 3 -24.20 -0.33 -13.54
C PRO A 3 -23.39 0.07 -14.78
N GLU A 4 -23.09 1.37 -14.95
CA GLU A 4 -22.36 1.90 -16.10
C GLU A 4 -20.83 1.96 -15.90
N VAL A 5 -20.32 1.50 -14.74
CA VAL A 5 -18.88 1.48 -14.50
C VAL A 5 -18.24 0.48 -15.48
N PRO A 6 -17.27 0.91 -16.31
CA PRO A 6 -16.56 0.01 -17.20
C PRO A 6 -15.85 -1.10 -16.42
N GLU A 7 -15.80 -2.31 -16.98
CA GLU A 7 -15.07 -3.44 -16.38
C GLU A 7 -13.54 -3.31 -16.51
N GLU A 8 -13.07 -2.42 -17.38
CA GLU A 8 -11.64 -2.19 -17.62
C GLU A 8 -11.04 -1.27 -16.55
N ASP A 9 -9.91 -1.72 -15.98
CA ASP A 9 -9.04 -0.88 -15.15
C ASP A 9 -8.20 0.06 -16.03
N LEU A 10 -8.36 1.36 -15.84
CA LEU A 10 -7.65 2.37 -16.64
C LEU A 10 -6.37 2.82 -15.92
N ILE A 11 -5.26 2.99 -16.65
CA ILE A 11 -3.94 3.34 -16.08
C ILE A 11 -3.98 4.59 -15.18
N TRP A 12 -4.76 5.61 -15.57
CA TRP A 12 -4.86 6.87 -14.83
C TRP A 12 -5.56 6.73 -13.47
N GLN A 13 -6.26 5.62 -13.22
CA GLN A 13 -6.89 5.30 -11.93
C GLN A 13 -5.91 4.72 -10.91
N ASP A 14 -4.64 4.53 -11.29
CA ASP A 14 -3.64 3.87 -10.46
C ASP A 14 -4.08 2.47 -9.98
N PRO A 15 -4.46 1.54 -10.87
CA PRO A 15 -5.02 0.25 -10.47
C PRO A 15 -4.04 -0.58 -9.65
N ILE A 16 -4.58 -1.35 -8.71
CA ILE A 16 -3.82 -2.23 -7.81
C ILE A 16 -4.33 -3.65 -8.01
N PRO A 17 -3.46 -4.61 -8.37
CA PRO A 17 -3.86 -5.99 -8.55
C PRO A 17 -4.51 -6.57 -7.29
N ALA A 18 -5.53 -7.42 -7.48
CA ALA A 18 -6.10 -8.18 -6.38
C ALA A 18 -5.05 -9.12 -5.77
N GLY A 19 -4.71 -8.89 -4.51
CA GLY A 19 -3.80 -9.75 -3.76
C GLY A 19 -4.51 -10.92 -3.08
N THR A 20 -3.72 -11.87 -2.57
CA THR A 20 -4.26 -12.91 -1.68
C THR A 20 -4.79 -12.29 -0.38
N THR A 21 -5.91 -12.81 0.11
CA THR A 21 -6.45 -12.47 1.44
C THR A 21 -5.95 -13.41 2.53
N ASP A 22 -5.28 -14.50 2.16
CA ASP A 22 -4.66 -15.44 3.09
C ASP A 22 -3.27 -14.92 3.49
N TYR A 23 -3.22 -14.14 4.57
CA TYR A 23 -2.00 -13.62 5.14
C TYR A 23 -1.98 -13.78 6.66
N ASP A 24 -0.80 -14.10 7.20
CA ASP A 24 -0.56 -14.16 8.64
C ASP A 24 0.23 -12.93 9.09
N VAL A 25 -0.50 -11.97 9.67
CA VAL A 25 0.07 -10.74 10.22
C VAL A 25 1.11 -11.02 11.31
N ALA A 26 0.89 -12.04 12.16
CA ALA A 26 1.80 -12.35 13.25
C ALA A 26 3.13 -12.92 12.73
N SER A 27 3.08 -13.79 11.73
CA SER A 27 4.26 -14.34 11.05
C SER A 27 5.09 -13.22 10.39
N VAL A 28 4.43 -12.30 9.67
CA VAL A 28 5.12 -11.18 9.01
C VAL A 28 5.77 -10.23 10.03
N LYS A 29 5.07 -9.87 11.11
CA LYS A 29 5.65 -9.03 12.18
C LYS A 29 6.91 -9.64 12.79
N LYS A 30 6.90 -10.95 13.06
CA LYS A 30 8.08 -11.66 13.59
C LYS A 30 9.26 -11.60 12.61
N LYS A 31 8.99 -11.78 11.32
CA LYS A 31 10.04 -11.68 10.28
C LYS A 31 10.63 -10.27 10.21
N ILE A 32 9.80 -9.24 10.22
CA ILE A 32 10.25 -7.83 10.22
C ILE A 32 11.13 -7.54 11.44
N GLN A 33 10.73 -8.02 12.63
CA GLN A 33 11.53 -7.87 13.85
C GLN A 33 12.88 -8.60 13.77
N ALA A 34 12.94 -9.73 13.06
CA ALA A 34 14.17 -10.50 12.86
C ALA A 34 15.12 -9.89 11.81
N CYS A 35 14.66 -8.92 11.00
CA CYS A 35 15.48 -8.26 9.98
C CYS A 35 16.55 -7.33 10.58
N GLY A 36 16.50 -7.02 11.88
CA GLY A 36 17.48 -6.13 12.53
C GLY A 36 17.34 -4.65 12.14
N LEU A 37 16.21 -4.26 11.53
CA LEU A 37 15.91 -2.86 11.23
C LEU A 37 15.75 -2.06 12.52
N SER A 38 16.32 -0.86 12.54
CA SER A 38 16.06 0.11 13.60
C SER A 38 14.60 0.57 13.58
N ILE A 39 14.14 1.06 14.73
CA ILE A 39 12.80 1.68 14.82
C ILE A 39 12.68 2.85 13.84
N GLN A 40 13.75 3.63 13.68
CA GLN A 40 13.77 4.78 12.78
C GLN A 40 13.56 4.34 11.32
N GLU A 41 14.30 3.35 10.82
CA GLU A 41 14.13 2.85 9.45
C GLU A 41 12.72 2.32 9.18
N MET A 42 12.14 1.60 10.15
CA MET A 42 10.76 1.10 10.03
C MET A 42 9.74 2.24 9.96
N VAL A 43 9.91 3.28 10.79
CA VAL A 43 9.01 4.44 10.84
C VAL A 43 9.14 5.28 9.56
N GLU A 44 10.37 5.57 9.13
CA GLU A 44 10.63 6.37 7.93
C GLU A 44 10.08 5.68 6.68
N THR A 45 10.31 4.37 6.54
CA THR A 45 9.79 3.59 5.40
C THR A 45 8.25 3.60 5.38
N ALA A 46 7.61 3.39 6.53
CA ALA A 46 6.15 3.43 6.62
C ALA A 46 5.59 4.82 6.30
N TRP A 47 6.24 5.88 6.78
CA TRP A 47 5.84 7.25 6.53
C TRP A 47 6.04 7.67 5.07
N ALA A 48 7.20 7.36 4.47
CA ALA A 48 7.49 7.64 3.07
C ALA A 48 6.45 6.98 2.14
N SER A 49 6.03 5.76 2.46
CA SER A 49 4.99 5.07 1.71
C SER A 49 3.61 5.72 1.84
N ALA A 50 3.20 6.13 3.04
CA ALA A 50 1.84 6.63 3.29
C ALA A 50 1.64 8.14 3.02
N SER A 51 2.68 8.95 3.21
CA SER A 51 2.59 10.42 3.19
C SER A 51 2.29 11.03 1.82
N THR A 52 2.34 10.25 0.75
CA THR A 52 2.02 10.70 -0.61
C THR A 52 0.52 10.82 -0.87
N TYR A 53 -0.33 10.33 0.03
CA TYR A 53 -1.78 10.44 -0.10
C TYR A 53 -2.23 11.90 -0.10
N ARG A 54 -3.07 12.26 -1.07
CA ARG A 54 -3.67 13.60 -1.17
C ARG A 54 -5.19 13.50 -1.18
N GLY A 55 -5.82 14.08 -0.18
CA GLY A 55 -7.29 14.10 -0.08
C GLY A 55 -8.00 14.87 -1.20
N SER A 56 -7.28 15.67 -1.99
CA SER A 56 -7.83 16.46 -3.10
C SER A 56 -8.26 15.62 -4.30
N ASP A 57 -7.47 14.59 -4.64
CA ASP A 57 -7.69 13.72 -5.81
C ASP A 57 -7.69 12.24 -5.44
N MET A 58 -7.57 11.93 -4.14
CA MET A 58 -7.54 10.57 -3.58
C MET A 58 -6.40 9.70 -4.14
N ARG A 59 -5.33 10.32 -4.68
CA ARG A 59 -4.17 9.62 -5.22
C ARG A 59 -3.06 9.49 -4.17
N GLY A 60 -2.14 8.55 -4.42
CA GLY A 60 -1.03 8.24 -3.53
C GLY A 60 -1.45 7.40 -2.32
N GLY A 61 -0.55 7.29 -1.34
CA GLY A 61 -0.72 6.46 -0.15
C GLY A 61 0.01 5.12 -0.24
N ALA A 62 -0.12 4.33 0.83
CA ALA A 62 0.68 3.10 1.00
C ALA A 62 0.19 1.90 0.14
N ASN A 63 -1.04 1.95 -0.38
CA ASN A 63 -1.59 0.85 -1.15
C ASN A 63 -0.88 0.73 -2.51
N GLY A 64 -0.62 -0.50 -2.95
CA GLY A 64 0.14 -0.78 -4.17
C GLY A 64 1.67 -0.69 -4.02
N ALA A 65 2.19 -0.38 -2.82
CA ALA A 65 3.61 -0.41 -2.50
C ALA A 65 4.53 0.44 -3.41
N ARG A 66 4.02 1.59 -3.89
CA ARG A 66 4.73 2.53 -4.78
C ARG A 66 5.53 3.58 -3.99
N ILE A 67 6.39 3.11 -3.08
CA ILE A 67 7.19 3.98 -2.19
C ILE A 67 8.08 4.95 -2.99
N VAL A 68 8.30 6.15 -2.45
CA VAL A 68 9.20 7.20 -2.98
C VAL A 68 10.45 7.33 -2.12
#